data_AF-A0A828Z021-F1
#
_entry.id   AF-A0A828Z021-F1
#
_cell.length_a   1.000
_cell.length_b   1.000
_cell.length_c   1.000
_cell.angle_alpha   90.00
_cell.angle_beta   90.00
_cell.angle_gamma   90.00
#
_symmetry.space_group_name_H-M   'P 1'
#
loop_
_entity.id
_entity.type
_entity.pdbx_description
1 polymer ?
#
loop_
_entity_poly.entity_id
_entity_poly.type
_entity_poly.pdbx_seq_one_letter_code
_entity_poly.pdbx_strand_id
1 'polypeptide(L)'
;MFLRISRFWIVFLFLNVCCSEMRSKDLISVENSVFFFKDELNSNEDSIRFEIKVTNQSKNPIPDLGVDNRSEFVNFYFNGKVENPLILYNGLEAIDGEKTIPPGLMQDFAWSQPLRFFSKGNEFTVQWEYRKIKSKILKVNVKNRSVETLK
;
A
#
# COMPACT_ATOMS: atom_id res chain seq x y z
N MET A 1 -10.14 21.37 -71.16
CA MET A 1 -11.07 21.15 -70.04
C MET A 1 -10.30 20.42 -68.95
N PHE A 2 -10.20 21.03 -67.77
CA PHE A 2 -9.17 20.84 -66.74
C PHE A 2 -9.25 19.51 -65.97
N LEU A 3 -8.06 19.04 -65.53
CA LEU A 3 -7.83 18.04 -64.48
C LEU A 3 -8.61 18.37 -63.19
N ARG A 4 -9.05 17.32 -62.46
CA ARG A 4 -9.36 17.43 -61.03
C ARG A 4 -8.77 16.26 -60.25
N ILE A 5 -7.67 16.56 -59.57
CA ILE A 5 -7.08 15.76 -58.48
C ILE A 5 -7.88 16.05 -57.19
N SER A 6 -7.79 15.13 -56.22
CA SER A 6 -8.06 15.31 -54.77
C SER A 6 -9.50 14.96 -54.37
N ARG A 7 -9.76 14.13 -53.35
CA ARG A 7 -9.18 14.17 -52.00
C ARG A 7 -9.21 12.79 -51.32
N PHE A 8 -8.11 12.52 -50.63
CA PHE A 8 -7.98 11.59 -49.51
C PHE A 8 -9.24 11.57 -48.63
N TRP A 9 -9.85 10.39 -48.49
CA TRP A 9 -10.66 10.07 -47.32
C TRP A 9 -9.81 9.20 -46.39
N ILE A 10 -9.01 9.89 -45.57
CA ILE A 10 -8.70 9.41 -44.22
C ILE A 10 -10.02 9.42 -43.44
N VAL A 11 -10.07 8.67 -42.33
CA VAL A 11 -11.03 8.80 -41.22
C VAL A 11 -12.18 7.77 -41.31
N PHE A 12 -12.40 6.79 -40.43
CA PHE A 12 -11.86 6.46 -39.10
C PHE A 12 -11.78 4.92 -39.02
N LEU A 13 -10.61 4.38 -38.68
CA LEU A 13 -10.56 3.13 -37.93
C LEU A 13 -11.35 3.37 -36.64
N PHE A 14 -12.56 2.83 -36.54
CA PHE A 14 -13.14 2.52 -35.23
C PHE A 14 -12.32 1.37 -34.65
N LEU A 15 -11.09 1.68 -34.25
CA LEU A 15 -10.46 1.00 -33.15
C LEU A 15 -11.44 1.16 -31.99
N ASN A 16 -12.15 0.07 -31.71
CA ASN A 16 -12.62 -0.27 -30.38
C ASN A 16 -11.41 -0.23 -29.46
N VAL A 17 -10.91 0.96 -29.15
CA VAL A 17 -10.25 1.21 -27.89
C VAL A 17 -11.41 1.10 -26.92
N CYS A 18 -11.60 -0.11 -26.38
CA CYS A 18 -12.14 -0.27 -25.05
C CYS A 18 -11.29 0.62 -24.15
N CYS A 19 -11.62 1.91 -24.10
CA CYS A 19 -11.30 2.76 -22.99
C CYS A 19 -12.25 2.27 -21.90
N SER A 20 -11.94 1.08 -21.36
CA SER A 20 -12.34 0.78 -20.01
C SER A 20 -11.75 1.93 -19.21
N GLU A 21 -12.61 2.84 -18.77
CA GLU A 21 -12.39 3.60 -17.55
C GLU A 21 -11.99 2.56 -16.49
N MET A 22 -10.69 2.27 -16.40
CA MET A 22 -10.12 1.55 -15.28
C MET A 22 -10.43 2.45 -14.11
N ARG A 23 -11.50 2.10 -13.37
CA ARG A 23 -11.84 2.75 -12.11
C ARG A 23 -10.55 2.81 -11.32
N SER A 24 -10.14 4.00 -10.85
CA SER A 24 -8.83 4.20 -10.24
C SER A 24 -8.55 3.28 -9.03
N LYS A 25 -9.57 2.57 -8.53
CA LYS A 25 -9.48 1.52 -7.50
C LYS A 25 -8.71 0.27 -7.96
N ASP A 26 -8.65 -0.01 -9.25
CA ASP A 26 -7.99 -1.21 -9.79
C ASP A 26 -6.53 -0.95 -10.20
N LEU A 27 -6.03 0.28 -9.99
CA LEU A 27 -4.70 0.70 -10.43
C LEU A 27 -3.71 0.88 -9.27
N ILE A 28 -4.14 0.71 -8.03
CA ILE A 28 -3.27 0.71 -6.87
C ILE A 28 -3.63 -0.52 -6.05
N SER A 29 -2.67 -1.40 -5.80
CA SER A 29 -2.86 -2.53 -4.88
C SER A 29 -2.26 -2.19 -3.52
N VAL A 30 -2.94 -2.64 -2.46
CA VAL A 30 -2.45 -2.53 -1.09
C VAL A 30 -2.45 -3.92 -0.49
N GLU A 31 -1.25 -4.44 -0.26
CA GLU A 31 -1.02 -5.74 0.32
C GLU A 31 -0.46 -5.57 1.73
N ASN A 32 -0.71 -6.57 2.58
CA ASN A 32 -0.21 -6.57 3.94
C ASN A 32 0.25 -7.94 4.39
N SER A 33 1.18 -7.92 5.34
CA SER A 33 1.74 -9.10 5.95
C SER A 33 2.09 -8.83 7.41
N VAL A 34 2.09 -9.91 8.21
CA VAL A 34 2.48 -9.90 9.61
C VAL A 34 3.41 -11.07 9.86
N PHE A 35 4.52 -10.80 10.53
CA PHE A 35 5.53 -11.81 10.81
C PHE A 35 5.93 -11.81 12.28
N PHE A 36 6.11 -13.01 12.83
CA PHE A 36 6.79 -13.20 14.10
C PHE A 36 8.23 -13.57 13.82
N PHE A 37 9.16 -12.92 14.50
CA PHE A 37 10.58 -13.18 14.33
C PHE A 37 11.32 -12.96 15.65
N LYS A 38 12.54 -13.48 15.75
CA LYS A 38 13.43 -13.19 16.85
C LYS A 38 14.43 -12.15 16.41
N ASP A 39 14.51 -11.02 17.11
CA ASP A 39 15.49 -9.98 16.78
C ASP A 39 16.85 -10.34 17.36
N GLU A 40 17.56 -11.26 16.70
CA GLU A 40 18.88 -11.74 17.15
C GLU A 40 19.98 -10.67 17.09
N LEU A 41 19.76 -9.57 16.35
CA LEU A 41 20.77 -8.55 16.13
C LEU A 41 20.82 -7.49 17.23
N ASN A 42 19.68 -7.21 17.90
CA ASN A 42 19.62 -6.13 18.89
C ASN A 42 19.35 -6.63 20.31
N SER A 43 18.31 -7.44 20.51
CA SER A 43 17.78 -7.75 21.85
C SER A 43 17.65 -9.25 22.13
N ASN A 44 17.75 -10.09 21.10
CA ASN A 44 17.43 -11.51 21.14
C ASN A 44 15.99 -11.78 21.62
N GLU A 45 15.08 -10.85 21.39
CA GLU A 45 13.69 -10.90 21.85
C GLU A 45 12.73 -11.31 20.72
N ASP A 46 11.67 -12.02 21.09
CA ASP A 46 10.56 -12.27 20.19
C ASP A 46 9.86 -10.96 19.85
N SER A 47 9.66 -10.73 18.55
CA SER A 47 9.11 -9.51 17.99
C SER A 47 8.04 -9.83 16.95
N ILE A 48 7.20 -8.83 16.70
CA ILE A 48 6.20 -8.84 15.65
C ILE A 48 6.48 -7.70 14.67
N ARG A 49 6.41 -7.99 13.37
CA ARG A 49 6.54 -7.03 12.27
C ARG A 49 5.23 -6.92 11.53
N PHE A 50 4.81 -5.69 11.26
CA PHE A 50 3.68 -5.37 10.41
C PHE A 50 4.20 -4.66 9.17
N GLU A 51 3.79 -5.15 8.00
CA GLU A 51 4.27 -4.65 6.72
C GLU A 51 3.10 -4.36 5.79
N ILE A 52 3.29 -3.30 5.00
CA ILE A 52 2.41 -2.86 3.93
C ILE A 52 3.24 -2.75 2.66
N LYS A 53 2.65 -3.22 1.56
CA LYS A 53 3.17 -3.10 0.20
C LYS A 53 2.15 -2.35 -0.64
N VAL A 54 2.59 -1.27 -1.29
CA VAL A 54 1.75 -0.51 -2.23
C VAL A 54 2.34 -0.63 -3.61
N THR A 55 1.54 -1.11 -4.57
CA THR A 55 1.94 -1.17 -5.98
C THR A 55 1.16 -0.15 -6.79
N ASN A 56 1.86 0.68 -7.56
CA ASN A 56 1.27 1.63 -8.48
C ASN A 56 1.18 1.02 -9.88
N GLN A 57 -0.02 0.64 -10.30
CA GLN A 57 -0.33 0.20 -11.66
C GLN A 57 -0.98 1.31 -12.49
N SER A 58 -1.10 2.52 -11.94
CA SER A 58 -1.68 3.67 -12.63
C SER A 58 -0.68 4.32 -13.60
N LYS A 59 -1.15 5.30 -14.37
CA LYS A 59 -0.31 6.05 -15.31
C LYS A 59 0.50 7.17 -14.68
N ASN A 60 0.17 7.57 -13.45
CA ASN A 60 0.78 8.71 -12.77
C ASN A 60 1.54 8.23 -11.52
N PRO A 61 2.63 8.90 -11.12
CA PRO A 61 3.24 8.66 -9.82
C PRO A 61 2.23 8.89 -8.68
N ILE A 62 2.40 8.16 -7.58
CA ILE A 62 1.61 8.31 -6.34
C ILE A 62 2.53 8.56 -5.15
N PRO A 63 2.08 9.20 -4.06
CA PRO A 63 2.92 9.42 -2.87
C PRO A 63 3.52 8.11 -2.36
N ASP A 64 4.80 8.08 -2.04
CA ASP A 64 5.42 6.86 -1.51
C ASP A 64 5.08 6.62 -0.03
N LEU A 65 5.61 5.51 0.49
CA LEU A 65 5.49 5.18 1.91
C LEU A 65 6.70 5.69 2.71
N GLY A 66 7.55 6.54 2.15
CA GLY A 66 8.87 6.91 2.64
C GLY A 66 8.99 8.32 3.22
N VAL A 67 8.10 9.25 2.88
CA VAL A 67 8.26 10.70 3.17
C VAL A 67 6.92 11.46 3.17
N ASP A 68 7.00 12.68 3.71
CA ASP A 68 6.05 13.76 3.97
C ASP A 68 4.56 13.43 3.99
N ASN A 69 3.96 13.66 5.16
CA ASN A 69 2.54 13.46 5.39
C ASN A 69 2.07 12.03 5.08
N ARG A 70 2.88 11.01 5.41
CA ARG A 70 2.45 9.59 5.33
C ARG A 70 1.12 9.39 6.06
N SER A 71 0.93 10.12 7.16
CA SER A 71 -0.31 10.18 7.93
C SER A 71 -1.55 10.64 7.15
N GLU A 72 -1.41 11.38 6.06
CA GLU A 72 -2.53 11.76 5.18
C GLU A 72 -3.01 10.59 4.30
N PHE A 73 -2.09 9.68 3.98
CA PHE A 73 -2.37 8.62 3.00
C PHE A 73 -2.56 7.26 3.64
N VAL A 74 -1.90 6.98 4.75
CA VAL A 74 -1.81 5.67 5.37
C VAL A 74 -2.57 5.63 6.69
N ASN A 75 -3.51 4.70 6.79
CA ASN A 75 -4.13 4.31 8.06
C ASN A 75 -3.81 2.86 8.38
N PHE A 76 -3.60 2.59 9.66
CA PHE A 76 -3.48 1.26 10.22
C PHE A 76 -4.64 1.00 11.16
N TYR A 77 -5.24 -0.17 11.04
CA TYR A 77 -6.42 -0.55 11.79
C TYR A 77 -6.10 -1.71 12.71
N PHE A 78 -6.45 -1.58 13.98
CA PHE A 78 -6.53 -2.68 14.94
C PHE A 78 -8.00 -2.94 15.27
N ASN A 79 -8.46 -4.19 15.12
CA ASN A 79 -9.85 -4.59 15.39
C ASN A 79 -10.89 -3.65 14.73
N GLY A 80 -10.61 -3.23 13.49
CA GLY A 80 -11.46 -2.33 12.71
C GLY A 80 -11.42 -0.85 13.11
N LYS A 81 -10.62 -0.48 14.12
CA LYS A 81 -10.45 0.91 14.55
C LYS A 81 -9.12 1.45 14.04
N VAL A 82 -9.12 2.68 13.52
CA VAL A 82 -7.88 3.38 13.17
C VAL A 82 -7.05 3.55 14.42
N GLU A 83 -5.86 2.99 14.40
CA GLU A 83 -4.89 3.10 15.47
C GLU A 83 -3.50 3.10 14.85
N ASN A 84 -3.04 4.30 14.54
CA ASN A 84 -1.79 4.49 13.85
C ASN A 84 -0.65 4.67 14.88
N PRO A 85 0.31 3.73 14.98
CA PRO A 85 1.41 3.88 15.92
C PRO A 85 2.25 5.10 15.56
N LEU A 86 2.69 5.86 16.57
CA LEU A 86 3.48 7.07 16.40
C LEU A 86 4.72 6.84 15.53
N ILE A 87 5.36 5.67 15.63
CA ILE A 87 6.52 5.30 14.80
C ILE A 87 6.25 5.32 13.29
N LEU A 88 4.97 5.22 12.87
CA LEU A 88 4.58 5.43 11.48
C LEU A 88 4.83 6.87 11.02
N TYR A 89 4.87 7.85 11.92
CA TYR A 89 4.84 9.28 11.59
C TYR A 89 5.89 10.09 12.35
N ASN A 90 6.85 9.44 13.03
CA ASN A 90 7.77 10.07 13.98
C ASN A 90 8.88 10.94 13.33
N GLY A 91 8.50 11.89 12.47
CA GLY A 91 9.24 13.14 12.28
C GLY A 91 10.35 13.13 11.24
N LEU A 92 10.63 12.02 10.56
CA LEU A 92 11.46 12.02 9.34
C LEU A 92 10.64 12.31 8.07
N GLU A 93 9.34 12.59 8.22
CA GLU A 93 8.41 12.84 7.10
C GLU A 93 9.00 13.91 6.16
N ALA A 94 9.56 15.01 6.68
CA ALA A 94 10.07 16.12 5.86
C ALA A 94 11.55 16.03 5.44
N ILE A 95 12.26 14.93 5.70
CA ILE A 95 13.74 14.95 5.59
C ILE A 95 14.25 14.78 4.16
N ASP A 96 13.50 14.12 3.28
CA ASP A 96 13.95 13.81 1.91
C ASP A 96 13.02 14.37 0.79
N GLY A 97 12.11 15.29 1.11
CA GLY A 97 11.20 15.92 0.14
C GLY A 97 10.11 14.99 -0.42
N GLU A 98 9.37 15.46 -1.43
CA GLU A 98 8.32 14.65 -2.08
C GLU A 98 8.94 13.44 -2.80
N LYS A 99 8.59 12.23 -2.33
CA LYS A 99 8.89 10.99 -3.06
C LYS A 99 7.59 10.35 -3.51
N THR A 100 7.71 9.68 -4.64
CA THR A 100 6.60 9.02 -5.29
C THR A 100 6.97 7.59 -5.67
N ILE A 101 5.96 6.75 -5.81
CA ILE A 101 6.02 5.43 -6.44
C ILE A 101 5.66 5.65 -7.92
N PRO A 102 6.61 5.54 -8.86
CA PRO A 102 6.32 5.66 -10.29
C PRO A 102 5.36 4.56 -10.79
N PRO A 103 4.72 4.77 -11.96
CA PRO A 103 3.96 3.75 -12.66
C PRO A 103 4.73 2.43 -12.81
N GLY A 104 4.09 1.32 -12.47
CA GLY A 104 4.62 -0.04 -12.54
C GLY A 104 5.51 -0.44 -11.36
N LEU A 105 5.81 0.46 -10.42
CA LEU A 105 6.67 0.17 -9.27
C LEU A 105 5.86 -0.06 -7.99
N MET A 106 6.56 -0.59 -6.98
CA MET A 106 6.02 -0.84 -5.65
C MET A 106 6.95 -0.29 -4.58
N GLN A 107 6.38 0.02 -3.42
CA GLN A 107 7.11 0.42 -2.23
C GLN A 107 6.57 -0.34 -1.03
N ASP A 108 7.49 -0.76 -0.17
CA ASP A 108 7.19 -1.45 1.07
C ASP A 108 7.55 -0.57 2.26
N PHE A 109 6.76 -0.69 3.32
CA PHE A 109 7.05 -0.12 4.62
C PHE A 109 6.76 -1.15 5.69
N ALA A 110 7.66 -1.27 6.65
CA ALA A 110 7.50 -2.16 7.78
C ALA A 110 7.85 -1.44 9.07
N TRP A 111 7.13 -1.77 10.13
CA TRP A 111 7.53 -1.45 11.49
C TRP A 111 7.40 -2.69 12.35
N SER A 112 8.27 -2.79 13.34
CA SER A 112 8.29 -3.93 14.26
C SER A 112 8.39 -3.46 15.69
N GLN A 113 7.92 -4.29 16.61
CA GLN A 113 8.10 -4.09 18.03
C GLN A 113 8.29 -5.42 18.78
N PRO A 114 9.04 -5.41 19.89
CA PRO A 114 9.14 -6.55 20.78
C PRO A 114 7.77 -6.96 21.33
N LEU A 115 7.50 -8.26 21.42
CA LEU A 115 6.24 -8.81 21.94
C LEU A 115 5.99 -8.42 23.40
N ARG A 116 7.05 -8.20 24.20
CA ARG A 116 6.91 -7.76 25.60
C ARG A 116 6.22 -6.39 25.74
N PHE A 117 6.28 -5.55 24.71
CA PHE A 117 5.64 -4.25 24.67
C PHE A 117 4.29 -4.28 23.93
N PHE A 118 3.90 -5.44 23.41
CA PHE A 118 2.70 -5.60 22.61
C PHE A 118 1.45 -5.77 23.48
N SER A 119 0.67 -4.70 23.64
CA SER A 119 -0.47 -4.66 24.58
C SER A 119 -1.86 -4.96 23.97
N LYS A 120 -1.94 -5.46 22.73
CA LYS A 120 -3.23 -5.70 22.03
C LYS A 120 -3.91 -7.03 22.35
N GLY A 121 -3.46 -7.71 23.40
CA GLY A 121 -3.94 -9.05 23.75
C GLY A 121 -3.38 -10.14 22.83
N ASN A 122 -3.91 -11.35 22.98
CA ASN A 122 -3.41 -12.53 22.26
C ASN A 122 -4.00 -12.70 20.87
N GLU A 123 -5.19 -12.14 20.60
CA GLU A 123 -5.86 -12.21 19.30
C GLU A 123 -6.39 -10.85 18.90
N PHE A 124 -6.13 -10.46 17.67
CA PHE A 124 -6.60 -9.20 17.09
C PHE A 124 -6.62 -9.31 15.57
N THR A 125 -7.28 -8.36 14.91
CA THR A 125 -7.19 -8.21 13.46
C THR A 125 -6.43 -6.94 13.10
N VAL A 126 -5.65 -6.99 12.02
CA VAL A 126 -5.02 -5.80 11.43
C VAL A 126 -5.42 -5.62 9.98
N GLN A 127 -5.43 -4.36 9.55
CA GLN A 127 -5.64 -3.98 8.17
C GLN A 127 -4.90 -2.67 7.90
N TRP A 128 -4.34 -2.56 6.71
CA TRP A 128 -3.80 -1.30 6.22
C TRP A 128 -4.76 -0.65 5.25
N GLU A 129 -4.69 0.66 5.17
CA GLU A 129 -5.32 1.45 4.14
C GLU A 129 -4.32 2.43 3.59
N TYR A 130 -4.26 2.54 2.27
CA TYR A 130 -3.52 3.57 1.58
C TYR A 130 -4.45 4.28 0.59
N ARG A 131 -4.61 5.59 0.71
CA ARG A 131 -5.47 6.44 -0.13
C ARG A 131 -6.88 5.86 -0.33
N LYS A 132 -7.51 5.42 0.77
CA LYS A 132 -8.87 4.82 0.82
C LYS A 132 -8.97 3.42 0.19
N ILE A 133 -7.85 2.80 -0.17
CA ILE A 133 -7.78 1.42 -0.65
C ILE A 133 -7.28 0.57 0.51
N LYS A 134 -8.11 -0.40 0.91
CA LYS A 134 -7.83 -1.25 2.06
C LYS A 134 -7.17 -2.55 1.62
N SER A 135 -6.19 -2.99 2.41
CA SER A 135 -5.63 -4.33 2.30
C SER A 135 -6.64 -5.38 2.78
N LYS A 136 -6.26 -6.65 2.65
CA LYS A 136 -6.99 -7.75 3.32
C LYS A 136 -6.89 -7.60 4.84
N ILE A 137 -7.88 -8.13 5.54
CA ILE A 137 -7.87 -8.20 7.00
C ILE A 137 -7.08 -9.44 7.41
N LEU A 138 -6.09 -9.26 8.27
CA LEU A 138 -5.31 -10.36 8.84
C LEU A 138 -5.72 -10.57 10.29
N LYS A 139 -6.16 -11.77 10.64
CA LYS A 139 -6.32 -12.22 12.02
C LYS A 139 -4.98 -12.71 12.53
N VAL A 140 -4.51 -12.15 13.64
CA VAL A 140 -3.23 -12.46 14.25
C VAL A 140 -3.48 -13.12 15.61
N ASN A 141 -2.79 -14.23 15.86
CA ASN A 141 -2.75 -14.88 17.17
C ASN A 141 -1.30 -14.91 17.67
N VAL A 142 -1.02 -14.14 18.72
CA VAL A 142 0.32 -13.97 19.31
C VAL A 142 0.78 -15.24 20.00
N LYS A 143 -0.12 -15.92 20.72
CA LYS A 143 0.19 -17.14 21.48
C LYS A 143 0.64 -18.28 20.55
N ASN A 144 -0.06 -18.45 19.43
CA ASN A 144 0.21 -19.48 18.45
C ASN A 144 1.17 -19.02 17.34
N ARG A 145 1.59 -17.75 17.37
CA ARG A 145 2.42 -17.10 16.34
C ARG A 145 1.88 -17.32 14.92
N SER A 146 0.56 -17.21 14.77
CA SER A 146 -0.11 -17.50 13.51
C SER A 146 -0.82 -16.27 12.95
N VAL A 147 -0.95 -16.25 11.63
CA VAL A 147 -1.62 -15.20 10.87
C VAL A 147 -2.53 -15.87 9.84
N GLU A 148 -3.79 -15.47 9.84
CA GLU A 148 -4.81 -15.94 8.90
C GLU A 148 -5.38 -14.75 8.15
N THR A 149 -5.59 -14.90 6.83
CA THR A 149 -6.29 -13.90 6.04
C THR A 149 -7.79 -14.16 6.12
N LEU A 150 -8.55 -13.17 6.59
CA LEU A 150 -10.02 -13.26 6.62
C LEU A 150 -10.57 -13.04 5.19
N LYS A 151 -11.58 -13.84 4.84
CA LYS A 151 -12.28 -13.76 3.55
C LYS A 151 -13.33 -12.66 3.53
#